data_AF-A0A0R0M525-F1
#
_entry.id   AF-A0A0R0M525-F1
#
_cell.length_a   1.000
_cell.length_b   1.000
_cell.length_c   1.000
_cell.angle_alpha   90.00
_cell.angle_beta   90.00
_cell.angle_gamma   90.00
#
_symmetry.space_group_name_H-M   'P 1'
#
loop_
_entity.id
_entity.type
_entity.pdbx_description
1 polymer ?
#
loop_
_entity_poly.entity_id
_entity_poly.type
_entity_poly.pdbx_seq_one_letter_code
_entity_poly.pdbx_strand_id
1 'polypeptide(L)'
;METQEIKQLPKPRKISTQPTPSQHIKVLDCNQPVSRVIFECWHCRQGILSEVDITSSQFLEVPCPNCGKTAIRLMASKILSTTAIPSPWG
;
A
#
# COMPACT_ATOMS: atom_id res chain seq x y z
N MET A 1 30.16 18.20 -44.65
CA MET A 1 28.79 17.87 -44.19
C MET A 1 28.96 17.08 -42.91
N GLU A 2 28.61 17.66 -41.77
CA GLU A 2 28.70 17.00 -40.47
C GLU A 2 27.48 16.10 -40.27
N THR A 3 27.72 14.80 -40.14
CA THR A 3 26.67 13.80 -39.91
C THR A 3 26.31 13.85 -38.42
N GLN A 4 25.15 14.42 -38.09
CA GLN A 4 24.65 14.43 -36.72
C GLN A 4 24.22 13.01 -36.32
N GLU A 5 24.88 12.43 -35.32
CA GLU A 5 24.53 11.13 -34.76
C GLU A 5 23.18 11.21 -34.02
N ILE A 6 22.19 10.46 -34.53
CA ILE A 6 20.88 10.32 -33.89
C ILE A 6 21.05 9.49 -32.62
N LYS A 7 20.98 10.13 -31.44
CA LYS A 7 20.98 9.43 -30.14
C LYS A 7 19.79 8.46 -30.09
N GLN A 8 20.05 7.16 -30.08
CA GLN A 8 19.01 6.15 -29.97
C GLN A 8 18.31 6.25 -28.61
N LEU A 9 16.98 6.38 -28.64
CA LEU A 9 16.14 6.35 -27.45
C LEU A 9 16.23 4.97 -26.77
N PRO A 10 16.28 4.90 -25.44
CA PRO A 10 16.34 3.63 -24.73
C PRO A 10 15.10 2.78 -25.03
N LYS A 11 15.32 1.49 -25.35
CA LYS A 11 14.24 0.55 -25.62
C LYS A 11 13.37 0.37 -24.35
N PRO A 12 12.04 0.27 -24.47
CA PRO A 12 11.16 0.00 -23.33
C PRO A 12 11.59 -1.27 -22.60
N ARG A 13 11.55 -1.23 -21.26
CA ARG A 13 11.82 -2.41 -20.43
C ARG A 13 10.77 -3.48 -20.75
N LYS A 14 11.21 -4.71 -21.00
CA LYS A 14 10.29 -5.86 -21.14
C LYS A 14 9.62 -6.09 -19.77
N ILE A 15 8.29 -6.00 -19.73
CA ILE A 15 7.50 -6.31 -18.53
C ILE A 15 7.43 -7.84 -18.41
N SER A 16 7.81 -8.37 -17.25
CA SER A 16 7.65 -9.80 -16.93
C SER A 16 6.17 -10.15 -16.87
N THR A 17 5.78 -11.30 -17.42
CA THR A 17 4.40 -11.84 -17.32
C THR A 17 4.15 -12.59 -16.02
N GLN A 18 5.16 -12.79 -15.17
CA GLN A 18 4.98 -13.48 -13.89
C GLN A 18 4.29 -12.58 -12.86
N PRO A 19 3.27 -13.10 -12.13
CA PRO A 19 2.67 -12.38 -11.02
C PRO A 19 3.71 -12.03 -9.96
N THR A 20 3.71 -10.79 -9.50
CA THR A 20 4.53 -10.37 -8.37
C THR A 20 3.72 -10.51 -7.07
N PRO A 21 4.38 -10.76 -5.92
CA PRO A 21 3.73 -10.69 -4.62
C PRO A 21 3.00 -9.36 -4.46
N SER A 22 1.73 -9.41 -4.10
CA SER A 22 0.89 -8.25 -3.88
C SER A 22 0.35 -8.23 -2.45
N GLN A 23 0.10 -7.02 -1.97
CA GLN A 23 -0.57 -6.77 -0.70
C GLN A 23 -2.05 -6.63 -0.96
N HIS A 24 -2.86 -7.38 -0.23
CA HIS A 24 -4.30 -7.19 -0.28
C HIS A 24 -4.71 -5.99 0.58
N ILE A 25 -5.54 -5.12 0.02
CA ILE A 25 -6.05 -3.90 0.67
C ILE A 25 -7.51 -3.71 0.26
N LYS A 26 -8.36 -3.37 1.21
CA LYS A 26 -9.75 -2.95 0.99
C LYS A 26 -10.05 -1.72 1.84
N VAL A 27 -10.44 -0.64 1.18
CA VAL A 27 -10.88 0.60 1.84
C VAL A 27 -12.41 0.59 1.93
N LEU A 28 -12.94 0.90 3.10
CA LEU A 28 -14.36 0.99 3.41
C LEU A 28 -14.71 2.41 3.86
N ASP A 29 -15.99 2.77 3.77
CA ASP A 29 -16.53 4.04 4.27
C ASP A 29 -15.82 5.28 3.69
N CYS A 30 -15.41 5.23 2.41
CA CYS A 30 -14.67 6.31 1.75
C CYS A 30 -15.43 7.65 1.69
N ASN A 31 -16.73 7.65 1.98
CA ASN A 31 -17.60 8.81 2.03
C ASN A 31 -17.77 9.39 3.45
N GLN A 32 -17.06 8.86 4.44
CA GLN A 32 -17.07 9.31 5.83
C GLN A 32 -15.72 9.95 6.19
N PRO A 33 -15.67 10.85 7.19
CA PRO A 33 -14.41 11.43 7.66
C PRO A 33 -13.46 10.40 8.29
N VAL A 34 -13.99 9.25 8.71
CA VAL A 34 -13.25 8.10 9.22
C VAL A 34 -13.46 6.93 8.27
N SER A 35 -12.36 6.39 7.75
CA SER A 35 -12.37 5.22 6.86
C SER A 35 -11.80 4.01 7.58
N ARG A 36 -12.40 2.84 7.32
CA ARG A 36 -11.86 1.54 7.74
C ARG A 36 -11.05 0.96 6.60
N VAL A 37 -9.80 0.58 6.87
CA VAL A 37 -8.91 -0.05 5.89
C VAL A 37 -8.56 -1.43 6.40
N ILE A 38 -8.89 -2.45 5.60
CA ILE A 38 -8.53 -3.84 5.84
C ILE A 38 -7.34 -4.17 4.94
N PHE A 39 -6.28 -4.74 5.49
CA PHE A 39 -5.11 -5.14 4.71
C PHE A 39 -4.33 -6.26 5.41
N GLU A 40 -3.46 -6.94 4.67
CA GLU A 40 -2.48 -7.86 5.26
C GLU A 40 -1.16 -7.15 5.51
N CYS A 41 -0.48 -7.46 6.61
CA CYS A 41 0.91 -7.05 6.77
C CYS A 41 1.79 -7.64 5.66
N TRP A 42 2.52 -6.78 4.94
CA TRP A 42 3.45 -7.19 3.88
C TRP A 42 4.47 -8.24 4.33
N HIS A 43 4.86 -8.22 5.61
CA HIS A 43 5.94 -9.06 6.13
C HIS A 43 5.49 -10.41 6.68
N CYS A 44 4.31 -10.49 7.29
CA CYS A 44 3.86 -11.69 8.02
C CYS A 44 2.45 -12.15 7.67
N ARG A 45 1.79 -11.51 6.69
CA ARG A 45 0.42 -11.82 6.23
C ARG A 45 -0.68 -11.69 7.30
N GLN A 46 -0.37 -11.19 8.50
CA GLN A 46 -1.36 -10.86 9.52
C GLN A 46 -2.44 -9.91 8.95
N GLY A 47 -3.70 -10.31 9.00
CA GLY A 47 -4.83 -9.42 8.70
C GLY A 47 -4.92 -8.29 9.72
N ILE A 48 -5.16 -7.08 9.25
CA ILE A 48 -5.24 -5.86 10.06
C ILE A 48 -6.45 -5.05 9.60
N LEU A 49 -7.23 -4.59 10.57
CA LEU A 49 -8.24 -3.56 10.41
C LEU A 49 -7.73 -2.27 11.07
N SER A 50 -7.59 -1.22 10.29
CA SER A 50 -7.23 0.11 10.80
C SER A 50 -8.35 1.10 10.54
N GLU A 51 -8.71 1.88 11.56
CA GLU A 51 -9.54 3.07 11.40
C GLU A 51 -8.63 4.28 11.26
N VAL A 52 -8.87 5.07 10.22
CA VAL A 52 -8.05 6.24 9.91
C VAL A 52 -8.94 7.45 9.65
N ASP A 53 -8.51 8.59 10.16
CA ASP A 53 -9.11 9.89 9.84
C ASP A 53 -8.57 10.34 8.47
N ILE A 54 -9.46 10.60 7.51
CA ILE A 54 -9.10 10.95 6.12
C ILE A 54 -9.30 12.44 5.80
N THR A 55 -9.55 13.28 6.81
CA THR A 55 -9.81 14.73 6.62
C THR A 55 -8.60 15.50 6.07
N SER A 56 -7.39 14.97 6.26
CA SER A 56 -6.16 15.47 5.65
C SER A 56 -5.30 14.32 5.14
N SER A 57 -4.33 14.64 4.28
CA SER A 57 -3.52 13.64 3.58
C SER A 57 -2.04 13.80 3.93
N GLN A 58 -1.54 12.88 4.74
CA GLN A 58 -0.11 12.70 5.00
C GLN A 58 0.26 11.22 4.98
N PHE A 59 1.55 10.92 4.77
CA PHE A 59 2.03 9.55 4.80
C PHE A 59 2.08 9.05 6.24
N LEU A 60 1.34 7.96 6.51
CA LEU A 60 1.34 7.27 7.79
C LEU A 60 1.86 5.85 7.61
N GLU A 61 2.77 5.47 8.49
CA GLU A 61 3.24 4.09 8.60
C GLU A 61 2.41 3.37 9.65
N VAL A 62 1.66 2.35 9.23
CA VAL A 62 0.85 1.56 10.16
C VAL A 62 1.70 0.39 10.67
N PRO A 63 2.01 0.30 11.97
CA PRO A 63 2.78 -0.82 12.51
C PRO A 63 1.94 -2.09 12.56
N CYS A 64 2.57 -3.23 12.28
CA CYS A 64 1.93 -4.53 12.44
C CYS A 64 1.88 -4.91 13.93
N PRO A 65 0.70 -5.22 14.50
CA PRO A 65 0.59 -5.65 15.89
C PRO A 65 1.25 -7.02 16.16
N ASN A 66 1.48 -7.84 15.13
CA ASN A 66 2.09 -9.16 15.25
C ASN A 66 3.63 -9.11 15.14
N CYS A 67 4.17 -8.43 14.11
CA CYS A 67 5.62 -8.44 13.84
C CYS A 67 6.34 -7.10 14.10
N GLY A 68 5.65 -6.06 14.52
CA GLY A 68 6.19 -4.73 14.83
C GLY A 68 6.66 -3.88 13.63
N LYS A 69 6.97 -4.51 12.49
CA LYS A 69 7.35 -3.82 11.24
C LYS A 69 6.17 -3.03 10.64
N THR A 70 6.47 -2.04 9.82
CA THR A 70 5.48 -1.29 9.04
C THR A 70 4.70 -2.25 8.14
N ALA A 71 3.41 -2.43 8.44
CA ALA A 71 2.54 -3.31 7.70
C ALA A 71 2.16 -2.72 6.34
N ILE A 72 1.88 -1.41 6.30
CA ILE A 72 1.50 -0.65 5.11
C ILE A 72 1.81 0.83 5.30
N ARG A 73 2.01 1.56 4.20
CA ARG A 73 2.00 3.03 4.17
C ARG A 73 0.67 3.51 3.59
N LEU A 74 -0.09 4.29 4.35
CA LEU A 74 -1.38 4.85 3.95
C LEU A 74 -1.28 6.38 3.87
N MET A 75 -2.14 6.99 3.03
CA MET A 75 -2.36 8.43 3.03
C MET A 75 -3.61 8.74 3.84
N ALA A 76 -3.42 9.32 5.02
CA ALA A 76 -4.49 9.70 5.94
C ALA A 76 -3.95 10.72 6.95
N SER A 77 -4.84 11.32 7.74
CA SER A 77 -4.50 12.31 8.77
C SER A 77 -3.88 11.65 9.99
N LYS A 78 -4.55 10.65 10.56
CA LYS A 78 -4.03 9.88 11.70
C LYS A 78 -4.67 8.50 11.79
N ILE A 79 -3.97 7.59 12.45
CA ILE A 79 -4.49 6.28 12.81
C ILE A 79 -5.30 6.45 14.10
N LEU A 80 -6.58 6.07 14.08
CA LEU A 80 -7.46 6.09 15.25
C LEU A 80 -7.36 4.77 16.01
N SER A 81 -7.34 3.66 15.29
CA SER A 81 -7.22 2.32 15.86
C SER A 81 -6.55 1.36 14.88
N THR A 82 -5.95 0.29 15.40
CA THR A 82 -5.38 -0.80 14.62
C THR A 82 -5.61 -2.10 15.37
N THR A 83 -6.29 -3.04 14.73
CA THR A 83 -6.71 -4.30 15.35
C THR A 83 -6.25 -5.45 14.48
N ALA A 84 -5.60 -6.44 15.10
CA ALA A 84 -5.28 -7.69 14.44
C ALA A 84 -6.56 -8.48 14.20
N ILE A 85 -6.75 -8.95 12.97
CA ILE A 85 -7.86 -9.83 12.57
C ILE A 85 -7.30 -11.04 11.80
N PRO A 86 -8.03 -12.16 11.70
CA PRO A 86 -7.69 -13.19 10.73
C PRO A 86 -7.58 -12.59 9.32
N SER A 87 -6.66 -13.09 8.49
CA SER A 87 -6.60 -12.61 7.11
C SER A 87 -7.91 -12.95 6.38
N PRO A 88 -8.59 -11.96 5.77
CA PRO A 88 -9.79 -12.24 4.99
C PRO A 88 -9.47 -12.82 3.59
N TRP A 89 -8.19 -13.01 3.25
CA TRP A 89 -7.76 -13.51 1.94
C TRP A 89 -7.20 -14.94 1.94
N GLY A 90 -7.09 -15.59 3.11
CA GLY A 90 -6.65 -16.98 3.24
C GLY A 90 -5.28 -17.12 3.88
#